data_AF-A0A6P0UMN6-F1
#
_entry.id   AF-A0A6P0UMN6-F1
#
_cell.length_a   1.000
_cell.length_b   1.000
_cell.length_c   1.000
_cell.angle_alpha   90.00
_cell.angle_beta   90.00
_cell.angle_gamma   90.00
#
_symmetry.space_group_name_H-M   'P 1'
#
loop_
_entity.id
_entity.type
_entity.pdbx_description
1 polymer ?
#
loop_
_entity_poly.entity_id
_entity_poly.type
_entity_poly.pdbx_seq_one_letter_code
_entity_poly.pdbx_strand_id
1 'polypeptide(L)'
;MLEYKNIVNSLKNAVPGFDMKELVEEEPITVFSFFSIFLIKALKENNKPVLGSSIDLINEMSINDTSEIAALLEEIAISIFDSGMYNESFKKKLSNRSLSFFNKTLDLWKRGNDIKDESLRTM
;
A
#
# COMPACT_ATOMS: atom_id res chain seq x y z
N MET A 1 -3.37 2.01 18.64
CA MET A 1 -3.97 2.68 17.46
C MET A 1 -2.85 3.41 16.75
N LEU A 2 -2.62 3.12 15.47
CA LEU A 2 -1.62 3.83 14.68
C LEU A 2 -2.06 5.28 14.47
N GLU A 3 -1.12 6.21 14.48
CA GLU A 3 -1.37 7.62 14.17
C GLU A 3 -0.47 8.06 13.04
N TYR A 4 -0.95 8.95 12.17
CA TYR A 4 -0.20 9.43 11.01
C TYR A 4 1.19 9.98 11.40
N LYS A 5 1.27 10.71 12.52
CA LYS A 5 2.54 11.28 13.02
C LYS A 5 3.59 10.23 13.43
N ASN A 6 3.19 9.00 13.71
CA ASN A 6 4.06 7.93 14.20
C ASN A 6 4.15 6.73 13.24
N ILE A 7 3.38 6.74 12.14
CA ILE A 7 3.25 5.60 11.23
C ILE A 7 4.58 5.20 10.59
N VAL A 8 5.43 6.18 10.30
CA VAL A 8 6.79 5.98 9.78
C VAL A 8 7.66 5.19 10.77
N ASN A 9 7.58 5.50 12.07
CA ASN A 9 8.32 4.79 13.09
C ASN A 9 7.79 3.36 13.29
N SER A 10 6.47 3.18 13.24
CA SER A 10 5.87 1.85 13.26
C SER A 10 6.36 0.99 12.09
N LEU A 11 6.41 1.57 10.88
CA LEU A 11 6.93 0.89 9.70
C LEU A 11 8.41 0.46 9.86
N LYS A 12 9.28 1.39 10.25
CA LYS A 12 10.72 1.14 10.46
C LYS A 12 10.95 0.02 11.49
N ASN A 13 10.14 -0.03 12.55
CA ASN A 13 10.26 -1.01 13.61
C ASN A 13 9.67 -2.38 13.24
N ALA A 14 8.58 -2.40 12.46
CA ALA A 14 7.87 -3.62 12.12
C ALA A 14 8.53 -4.38 10.96
N VAL A 15 9.02 -3.66 9.95
CA VAL A 15 9.44 -4.25 8.67
C VAL A 15 10.96 -4.40 8.61
N PRO A 16 11.50 -5.64 8.62
CA PRO A 16 12.93 -5.85 8.64
C PRO A 16 13.59 -5.39 7.34
N GLY A 17 14.71 -4.67 7.46
CA GLY A 17 15.51 -4.21 6.32
C GLY A 17 14.91 -3.05 5.54
N PHE A 18 13.78 -2.48 6.00
CA PHE A 18 13.30 -1.21 5.47
C PHE A 18 14.13 -0.07 6.07
N ASP A 19 14.99 0.53 5.26
CA ASP A 19 15.85 1.65 5.64
C ASP A 19 15.77 2.74 4.58
N MET A 20 15.68 3.99 5.03
CA MET A 20 15.44 5.18 4.21
C MET A 20 16.60 6.15 4.29
N LYS A 21 17.84 5.63 4.24
CA LYS A 21 19.08 6.42 4.40
C LYS A 21 19.19 7.65 3.50
N GLU A 22 18.38 7.75 2.45
CA GLU A 22 18.46 8.79 1.41
C GLU A 22 17.30 9.80 1.43
N LEU A 23 16.29 9.67 2.31
CA LEU A 23 15.16 10.60 2.35
C LEU A 23 15.34 11.68 3.41
N VAL A 24 15.39 12.93 2.93
CA VAL A 24 15.70 14.13 3.72
C VAL A 24 14.46 14.67 4.46
N GLU A 25 13.25 14.24 4.10
CA GLU A 25 11.99 14.65 4.75
C GLU A 25 11.08 13.45 5.04
N GLU A 26 10.62 13.34 6.30
CA GLU A 26 9.84 12.23 6.85
C GLU A 26 8.33 12.30 6.53
N GLU A 27 7.95 12.91 5.41
CA GLU A 27 6.54 12.97 5.03
C GLU A 27 6.00 11.54 4.83
N PRO A 28 4.97 11.11 5.61
CA PRO A 28 4.56 9.71 5.60
C PRO A 28 4.14 9.20 4.23
N ILE A 29 3.58 10.04 3.37
CA ILE A 29 3.20 9.63 2.01
C ILE A 29 4.42 9.20 1.19
N THR A 30 5.50 10.00 1.21
CA THR A 30 6.75 9.69 0.51
C THR A 30 7.32 8.37 1.02
N VAL A 31 7.41 8.23 2.34
CA VAL A 31 7.89 7.00 3.00
C VAL A 31 7.10 5.77 2.54
N PHE A 32 5.78 5.89 2.46
CA PHE A 32 4.91 4.79 2.08
C PHE A 32 4.90 4.48 0.57
N SER A 33 5.20 5.45 -0.28
CA SER A 33 5.50 5.17 -1.69
C SER A 33 6.79 4.33 -1.81
N PHE A 34 7.85 4.65 -1.06
CA PHE A 34 9.06 3.81 -1.01
C PHE A 34 8.81 2.43 -0.40
N PHE A 35 8.00 2.37 0.66
CA PHE A 35 7.55 1.10 1.23
C PHE A 35 6.83 0.24 0.19
N SER A 36 5.98 0.83 -0.65
CA SER A 36 5.27 0.11 -1.70
C SER A 36 6.24 -0.53 -2.69
N ILE A 37 7.27 0.21 -3.12
CA ILE A 37 8.34 -0.32 -3.99
C ILE A 37 9.09 -1.46 -3.31
N PHE A 38 9.44 -1.29 -2.04
CA PHE A 38 10.12 -2.30 -1.23
C PHE A 38 9.29 -3.58 -1.08
N LEU A 39 7.99 -3.44 -0.79
CA LEU A 39 7.04 -4.54 -0.69
C LEU A 39 6.87 -5.28 -2.03
N ILE A 40 6.76 -4.54 -3.15
CA ILE A 40 6.69 -5.14 -4.49
C ILE A 40 7.93 -5.98 -4.78
N LYS A 41 9.12 -5.50 -4.42
CA LYS A 41 10.36 -6.27 -4.54
C LYS A 41 10.30 -7.53 -3.69
N ALA A 42 9.90 -7.42 -2.43
CA ALA A 42 9.74 -8.57 -1.54
C ALA A 42 8.72 -9.60 -2.06
N LEU A 43 7.65 -9.15 -2.72
CA LEU A 43 6.65 -10.03 -3.36
C LEU A 43 7.26 -10.80 -4.54
N LYS A 44 8.01 -10.13 -5.41
CA LYS A 44 8.70 -10.74 -6.56
C LYS A 44 9.76 -11.75 -6.13
N GLU A 45 10.49 -11.44 -5.07
CA GLU A 45 11.56 -12.29 -4.52
C GLU A 45 11.03 -13.37 -3.55
N ASN A 46 9.73 -13.33 -3.23
CA ASN A 46 9.09 -14.18 -2.22
C ASN A 46 9.81 -14.15 -0.85
N ASN A 47 10.26 -12.97 -0.43
CA ASN A 47 10.98 -12.73 0.81
C ASN A 47 10.03 -12.84 2.02
N LYS A 48 9.83 -14.06 2.52
CA LYS A 48 8.81 -14.37 3.54
C LYS A 48 8.88 -13.50 4.81
N PRO A 49 10.06 -13.25 5.43
CA PRO A 49 10.13 -12.39 6.62
C PRO A 49 9.61 -10.97 6.37
N VAL A 50 10.04 -10.35 5.28
CA VAL A 50 9.58 -8.99 4.91
C VAL A 50 8.08 -8.99 4.62
N LEU A 51 7.61 -9.99 3.87
CA LEU A 51 6.20 -10.10 3.52
C LEU A 51 5.30 -10.29 4.73
N GLY A 52 5.70 -11.10 5.71
CA GLY A 52 4.93 -11.28 6.95
C GLY A 52 4.70 -9.95 7.66
N SER A 53 5.78 -9.27 8.05
CA SER A 53 5.72 -7.99 8.72
C SER A 53 4.97 -6.90 7.93
N SER A 54 5.18 -6.86 6.61
CA SER A 54 4.53 -5.86 5.75
C SER A 54 3.02 -6.07 5.67
N ILE A 55 2.58 -7.33 5.57
CA ILE A 55 1.15 -7.67 5.55
C ILE A 55 0.50 -7.40 6.90
N ASP A 56 1.18 -7.71 8.00
CA ASP A 56 0.69 -7.43 9.34
C ASP A 56 0.47 -5.92 9.55
N LEU A 57 1.41 -5.09 9.09
CA LEU A 57 1.28 -3.64 9.15
C LEU A 57 0.11 -3.14 8.28
N ILE A 58 -0.04 -3.63 7.04
CA ILE A 58 -1.18 -3.27 6.17
C ILE A 58 -2.52 -3.64 6.84
N ASN A 59 -2.57 -4.82 7.45
CA ASN A 59 -3.74 -5.28 8.18
C ASN A 59 -4.06 -4.37 9.36
N GLU A 60 -3.06 -3.98 10.15
CA GLU A 60 -3.22 -3.05 11.26
C GLU A 60 -3.68 -1.67 10.79
N MET A 61 -3.03 -1.11 9.77
CA MET A 61 -3.38 0.17 9.17
C MET A 61 -4.85 0.17 8.70
N SER A 62 -5.33 -0.93 8.13
CA SER A 62 -6.70 -1.00 7.60
C SER A 62 -7.79 -0.92 8.67
N ILE A 63 -7.45 -1.17 9.94
CA ILE A 63 -8.35 -1.03 11.10
C ILE A 63 -8.49 0.45 11.48
N ASN A 64 -7.59 1.32 11.02
CA ASN A 64 -7.62 2.73 11.29
C ASN A 64 -8.68 3.45 10.44
N ASP A 65 -9.38 4.41 11.04
CA ASP A 65 -10.44 5.17 10.38
C ASP A 65 -10.01 6.62 10.02
N THR A 66 -8.73 6.97 10.20
CA THR A 66 -8.22 8.29 9.80
C THR A 66 -7.98 8.38 8.29
N SER A 67 -8.38 9.52 7.71
CA SER A 67 -8.25 9.79 6.28
C SER A 67 -6.80 9.71 5.78
N GLU A 68 -5.85 10.10 6.62
CA GLU A 68 -4.45 10.17 6.30
C GLU A 68 -3.84 8.77 6.20
N ILE A 69 -4.18 7.85 7.13
CA ILE A 69 -3.77 6.44 7.02
C ILE A 69 -4.49 5.73 5.86
N ALA A 70 -5.75 6.10 5.60
CA ALA A 70 -6.47 5.61 4.42
C ALA A 70 -5.74 6.00 3.13
N ALA A 71 -5.28 7.24 2.98
CA ALA A 71 -4.52 7.69 1.82
C ALA A 71 -3.21 6.90 1.63
N LEU A 72 -2.50 6.58 2.72
CA LEU A 72 -1.31 5.73 2.66
C LEU A 72 -1.65 4.31 2.17
N LEU A 73 -2.76 3.73 2.64
CA LEU A 73 -3.22 2.41 2.19
C LEU A 73 -3.65 2.41 0.73
N GLU A 74 -4.29 3.49 0.27
CA GLU A 74 -4.69 3.64 -1.13
C GLU A 74 -3.48 3.63 -2.05
N GLU A 75 -2.43 4.38 -1.70
CA GLU A 75 -1.16 4.40 -2.42
C GLU A 75 -0.52 3.02 -2.52
N ILE A 76 -0.50 2.25 -1.41
CA ILE A 76 0.01 0.87 -1.41
C ILE A 76 -0.83 -0.02 -2.33
N ALA A 77 -2.17 0.07 -2.23
CA ALA A 77 -3.07 -0.75 -3.02
C ALA A 77 -2.87 -0.52 -4.52
N ILE A 78 -2.83 0.75 -4.93
CA ILE A 78 -2.62 1.16 -6.32
C ILE A 78 -1.24 0.72 -6.81
N SER A 79 -0.18 1.00 -6.05
CA SER A 79 1.19 0.61 -6.41
C SER A 79 1.34 -0.90 -6.64
N ILE A 80 0.77 -1.73 -5.74
CA ILE A 80 0.82 -3.19 -5.87
C ILE A 80 0.01 -3.65 -7.09
N PHE A 81 -1.14 -3.03 -7.34
CA PHE A 81 -1.97 -3.32 -8.51
C PHE A 81 -1.24 -3.00 -9.82
N ASP A 82 -0.70 -1.79 -9.96
CA ASP A 82 0.00 -1.34 -11.17
C ASP A 82 1.26 -2.18 -11.46
N SER A 83 1.91 -2.70 -10.41
CA SER A 83 3.06 -3.60 -10.55
C SER A 83 2.71 -5.03 -11.01
N GLY A 84 1.42 -5.37 -11.13
CA GLY A 84 0.92 -6.71 -11.44
C GLY A 84 1.00 -7.71 -10.29
N MET A 85 1.38 -7.27 -9.09
CA MET A 85 1.56 -8.14 -7.92
C MET A 85 0.27 -8.36 -7.10
N TYR A 86 -0.82 -7.66 -7.43
CA TYR A 86 -2.14 -7.85 -6.82
C TYR A 86 -2.86 -9.13 -7.30
N ASN A 87 -2.25 -10.28 -7.04
CA ASN A 87 -2.73 -11.60 -7.46
C ASN A 87 -3.36 -12.40 -6.29
N GLU A 88 -3.93 -13.58 -6.59
CA GLU A 88 -4.60 -14.43 -5.59
C GLU A 88 -3.69 -14.87 -4.43
N SER A 89 -2.38 -15.01 -4.66
CA SER A 89 -1.44 -15.35 -3.59
C SER A 89 -1.29 -14.19 -2.59
N PHE A 90 -1.22 -12.96 -3.08
CA PHE A 90 -1.18 -11.76 -2.24
C PHE A 90 -2.51 -11.54 -1.51
N LYS A 91 -3.63 -11.62 -2.23
CA LYS A 91 -4.98 -11.42 -1.66
C LYS A 91 -5.27 -12.36 -0.48
N LYS A 92 -4.83 -13.62 -0.56
CA LYS A 92 -5.00 -14.61 0.54
C LYS A 92 -4.25 -14.28 1.82
N LYS A 93 -3.24 -13.40 1.76
CA LYS A 93 -2.47 -12.96 2.94
C LYS A 93 -3.13 -11.78 3.65
N LEU A 94 -3.99 -11.03 2.95
CA LEU A 94 -4.68 -9.88 3.53
C LEU A 94 -5.82 -10.34 4.44
N SER A 95 -6.07 -9.56 5.49
CA SER A 95 -7.30 -9.68 6.27
C SER A 95 -8.52 -9.36 5.40
N ASN A 96 -9.70 -9.83 5.77
CA ASN A 96 -10.95 -9.50 5.06
C ASN A 96 -11.18 -7.99 4.95
N ARG A 97 -10.77 -7.23 5.99
CA ARG A 97 -10.92 -5.77 6.02
C ARG A 97 -9.98 -5.10 5.01
N SER A 98 -8.71 -5.47 5.01
CA SER A 98 -7.72 -4.90 4.07
C SER A 98 -8.00 -5.31 2.63
N LEU A 99 -8.43 -6.56 2.40
CA LEU A 99 -8.85 -7.03 1.08
C LEU A 99 -10.05 -6.22 0.56
N SER A 100 -11.05 -6.00 1.41
CA SER A 100 -12.22 -5.18 1.06
C SER A 100 -11.82 -3.73 0.74
N PHE A 101 -10.94 -3.14 1.56
CA PHE A 101 -10.41 -1.79 1.35
C PHE A 101 -9.66 -1.69 0.01
N PHE A 102 -8.75 -2.63 -0.28
CA PHE A 102 -7.98 -2.66 -1.51
C PHE A 102 -8.91 -2.80 -2.72
N ASN A 103 -9.86 -3.74 -2.70
CA ASN A 103 -10.80 -3.91 -3.80
C ASN A 103 -11.62 -2.64 -4.05
N LYS A 104 -12.14 -2.00 -3.00
CA LYS A 104 -12.90 -0.75 -3.14
C LYS A 104 -12.05 0.38 -3.75
N THR A 105 -10.81 0.53 -3.27
CA THR A 105 -9.85 1.51 -3.78
C THR A 105 -9.58 1.27 -5.26
N LEU A 106 -9.29 0.03 -5.64
CA LEU A 106 -8.95 -0.34 -7.01
C LEU A 106 -10.15 -0.22 -7.95
N ASP A 107 -11.36 -0.50 -7.48
CA ASP A 107 -12.58 -0.30 -8.26
C ASP A 107 -12.82 1.19 -8.55
N LEU A 108 -12.58 2.07 -7.56
CA LEU A 108 -12.64 3.52 -7.76
C LEU A 108 -11.54 4.01 -8.71
N TRP A 109 -10.31 3.54 -8.53
CA TRP A 109 -9.16 3.87 -9.37
C TRP A 109 -9.39 3.50 -10.84
N LYS A 110 -9.86 2.27 -11.10
CA LYS A 110 -10.19 1.79 -12.45
C LYS A 110 -11.25 2.66 -13.09
N ARG A 111 -12.36 2.91 -12.40
CA ARG A 111 -13.43 3.79 -12.92
C ARG A 111 -12.92 5.20 -13.21
N GLY A 112 -12.08 5.75 -12.33
CA GLY A 112 -11.46 7.06 -12.54
C GLY A 112 -10.56 7.13 -13.78
N ASN A 113 -9.91 6.02 -14.14
CA ASN A 113 -9.09 5.92 -15.34
C ASN A 113 -9.90 5.56 -16.59
N ASP A 114 -10.95 4.76 -16.48
CA ASP A 114 -11.87 4.43 -17.58
C ASP A 114 -12.61 5.70 -18.08
N ILE A 115 -12.99 6.60 -17.18
CA ILE A 115 -13.64 7.89 -17.51
C ILE A 115 -12.69 8.81 -18.34
N LYS A 116 -11.37 8.65 -18.20
CA LYS A 116 -10.40 9.41 -19.01
C LYS A 116 -10.31 8.92 -20.46
N ASP A 117 -10.69 7.67 -20.75
CA ASP A 117 -10.67 7.12 -22.12
C ASP A 117 -11.96 7.49 -22.89
N GLU A 118 -13.13 7.55 -22.24
CA GLU A 118 -14.38 7.93 -22.93
C GLU A 118 -14.48 9.42 -23.30
N SER A 119 -13.93 10.31 -22.47
CA SER A 119 -13.93 11.76 -22.74
C SER A 119 -12.95 12.20 -23.84
N LEU A 120 -12.00 11.34 -24.22
CA LEU A 120 -11.07 11.55 -25.33
C LEU A 120 -11.52 10.89 -26.65
N ARG A 121 -12.53 10.01 -26.62
CA ARG A 121 -13.11 9.36 -27.81
C ARG A 121 -14.26 10.14 -28.46
N THR A 122 -14.67 11.25 -27.84
CA THR A 122 -15.76 12.12 -28.31
C THR A 122 -15.30 13.51 -28.78
N MET A 123 -13.99 13.70 -29.01
CA MET A 123 -13.44 14.80 -29.81
C MET A 123 -12.99 14.29 -31.18
#